data_AF-A0A968TBN4-F1
#
_entry.id   AF-A0A968TBN4-F1
#
_cell.length_a   1.000
_cell.length_b   1.000
_cell.length_c   1.000
_cell.angle_alpha   90.00
_cell.angle_beta   90.00
_cell.angle_gamma   90.00
#
_symmetry.space_group_name_H-M   'P 1'
#
loop_
_entity.id
_entity.type
_entity.pdbx_description
1 polymer ?
#
loop_
_entity_poly.entity_id
_entity_poly.type
_entity_poly.pdbx_seq_one_letter_code
_entity_poly.pdbx_strand_id
1 'polypeptide(L)'
;MVRYSPDVDLATCLARMQPELARVRTAEITTAVRDAVLGGLQVRQGQTIALLDGTLVAAGEHADEVIRTAMQRIHMEQHELVTIYYGTHISYAQAEALAATIQAAYPEHELELRAGGQPVYDFILAVE
;
A
#
# COMPACT_ATOMS: atom_id res chain seq x y z
N MET A 1 -15.01 3.62 -4.53
CA MET A 1 -15.23 3.30 -5.96
C MET A 1 -15.59 4.58 -6.75
N VAL A 2 -14.75 5.02 -7.70
CA VAL A 2 -14.96 6.27 -8.44
C VAL A 2 -16.00 6.08 -9.57
N ARG A 3 -17.13 6.79 -9.49
CA ARG A 3 -18.20 6.72 -10.50
C ARG A 3 -18.18 7.97 -11.39
N TYR A 4 -17.72 7.81 -12.63
CA TYR A 4 -17.88 8.86 -13.66
C TYR A 4 -19.33 8.87 -14.16
N SER A 5 -19.95 10.05 -14.20
CA SER A 5 -21.29 10.25 -14.76
C SER A 5 -21.21 11.37 -15.79
N PRO A 6 -21.48 11.10 -17.08
CA PRO A 6 -21.30 12.06 -18.16
C PRO A 6 -22.28 13.25 -18.12
N ASP A 7 -23.34 13.17 -17.31
CA ASP A 7 -24.38 14.20 -17.19
C ASP A 7 -24.12 15.27 -16.10
N VAL A 8 -22.94 15.26 -15.47
CA VAL A 8 -22.60 16.20 -14.38
C VAL A 8 -21.44 17.09 -14.80
N ASP A 9 -21.52 18.39 -14.46
CA ASP A 9 -20.44 19.32 -14.79
C ASP A 9 -19.10 18.90 -14.17
N LEU A 10 -18.01 19.34 -14.80
CA LEU A 10 -16.66 18.94 -14.43
C LEU A 10 -16.32 19.32 -12.97
N ALA A 11 -16.84 20.46 -12.49
CA ALA A 11 -16.61 20.94 -11.13
C ALA A 11 -17.26 20.04 -10.07
N THR A 12 -18.48 19.57 -10.34
CA THR A 12 -19.24 18.68 -9.47
C THR A 12 -18.70 17.26 -9.53
N CYS A 13 -18.27 16.78 -10.71
CA CYS A 13 -17.53 15.52 -10.82
C CYS A 13 -16.24 15.55 -9.99
N LEU A 14 -15.44 16.61 -10.10
CA LEU A 14 -14.22 16.80 -9.29
C LEU A 14 -14.51 16.84 -7.79
N ALA A 15 -15.53 17.60 -7.37
CA ALA A 15 -15.92 17.71 -5.97
C ALA A 15 -16.42 16.38 -5.38
N ARG A 16 -17.04 15.52 -6.21
CA ARG A 16 -17.47 14.17 -5.81
C ARG A 16 -16.33 13.15 -5.81
N MET A 17 -15.34 13.32 -6.68
CA MET A 17 -14.17 12.44 -6.78
C MET A 17 -13.13 12.69 -5.68
N GLN A 18 -12.94 13.94 -5.27
CA GLN A 18 -11.97 14.31 -4.23
C GLN A 18 -12.11 13.57 -2.89
N PRO A 19 -13.30 13.50 -2.26
CA PRO A 19 -13.45 12.80 -0.98
C PRO A 19 -13.32 11.29 -1.13
N GLU A 20 -13.70 10.72 -2.26
CA GLU A 20 -13.53 9.29 -2.54
C GLU A 20 -12.05 8.91 -2.73
N LEU A 21 -11.24 9.79 -3.34
CA LEU A 21 -9.79 9.60 -3.44
C LEU A 21 -9.08 9.65 -2.08
N ALA A 22 -9.62 10.42 -1.12
CA ALA A 22 -9.06 10.51 0.23
C ALA A 22 -9.33 9.27 1.09
N ARG A 23 -10.24 8.38 0.66
CA ARG A 23 -10.58 7.15 1.38
C ARG A 23 -9.69 5.97 1.01
N VAL A 24 -8.98 6.02 -0.11
CA VAL A 24 -8.05 4.96 -0.49
C VAL A 24 -6.65 5.35 -0.05
N ARG A 25 -6.05 4.52 0.80
CA ARG A 25 -4.67 4.68 1.25
C ARG A 25 -3.78 3.74 0.45
N THR A 26 -2.68 4.27 -0.09
CA THR A 26 -1.73 3.45 -0.86
C THR A 26 -0.45 3.26 -0.06
N ALA A 27 -0.10 2.01 0.25
CA ALA A 27 1.19 1.67 0.82
C ALA A 27 2.07 0.92 -0.20
N GLU A 28 3.23 1.48 -0.50
CA GLU A 28 4.23 0.88 -1.39
C GLU A 28 5.36 0.28 -0.54
N ILE A 29 5.65 -0.99 -0.75
CA ILE A 29 6.74 -1.70 -0.10
C ILE A 29 7.80 -1.98 -1.16
N THR A 30 9.02 -1.50 -0.90
CA THR A 30 10.13 -1.61 -1.84
C THR A 30 11.47 -1.64 -1.11
N THR A 31 12.55 -1.77 -1.85
CA THR A 31 13.91 -1.82 -1.34
C THR A 31 14.63 -0.49 -1.58
N ALA A 32 15.29 0.03 -0.56
CA ALA A 32 16.06 1.27 -0.65
C ALA A 32 17.28 1.11 -1.57
N VAL A 33 17.37 1.93 -2.61
CA VAL A 33 18.48 1.89 -3.59
C VAL A 33 19.71 2.69 -3.15
N ARG A 34 19.58 3.54 -2.11
CA ARG A 34 20.67 4.35 -1.56
C ARG A 34 20.38 4.72 -0.10
N ASP A 35 21.42 5.11 0.61
CA ASP A 35 21.28 5.73 1.93
C ASP A 35 20.56 7.08 1.81
N ALA A 36 19.61 7.32 2.72
CA ALA A 36 18.85 8.57 2.76
C ALA A 36 18.32 8.86 4.17
N VAL A 37 18.07 10.13 4.45
CA VAL A 37 17.26 10.56 5.59
C VAL A 37 16.00 11.20 5.04
N LEU A 38 14.86 10.55 5.27
CA LEU A 38 13.55 10.98 4.76
C LEU A 38 12.58 11.05 5.93
N GLY A 39 11.96 12.21 6.16
CA GLY A 39 11.01 12.39 7.27
C GLY A 39 11.59 12.13 8.66
N GLY A 40 12.92 12.27 8.84
CA GLY A 40 13.61 11.97 10.10
C GLY A 40 13.97 10.50 10.32
N LEU A 41 13.58 9.60 9.42
CA LEU A 41 13.97 8.19 9.42
C LEU A 41 15.29 8.03 8.64
N GLN A 42 16.25 7.33 9.25
CA GLN A 42 17.46 6.88 8.55
C GLN A 42 17.14 5.60 7.78
N VAL A 43 17.43 5.62 6.49
CA VAL A 43 17.31 4.47 5.59
C VAL A 43 18.69 4.15 5.05
N ARG A 44 19.05 2.87 5.09
CA ARG A 44 20.25 2.34 4.46
C ARG A 44 19.91 1.64 3.16
N GLN A 45 20.82 1.69 2.20
CA GLN A 45 20.73 0.91 0.97
C GLN A 45 20.51 -0.58 1.30
N GLY A 46 19.56 -1.20 0.59
CA GLY A 46 19.18 -2.60 0.78
C GLY A 46 18.12 -2.84 1.84
N GLN A 47 17.73 -1.83 2.64
CA GLN A 47 16.64 -1.98 3.60
C GLN A 47 15.28 -1.99 2.89
N THR A 48 14.34 -2.75 3.43
CA THR A 48 12.93 -2.65 3.06
C THR A 48 12.37 -1.35 3.60
N ILE A 49 11.63 -0.63 2.77
CA ILE A 49 10.96 0.63 3.12
C ILE A 49 9.48 0.54 2.80
N ALA A 50 8.67 1.25 3.59
CA ALA A 50 7.27 1.48 3.32
C ALA A 50 7.01 2.97 3.08
N LEU A 51 6.38 3.26 1.95
CA LEU A 51 5.87 4.58 1.60
C LEU A 51 4.35 4.55 1.75
N LEU A 52 3.77 5.45 2.52
CA LEU A 52 2.34 5.66 2.62
C LEU A 52 1.99 6.95 1.88
N ASP A 53 1.23 6.85 0.80
CA ASP A 53 0.87 7.96 -0.09
C ASP A 53 2.12 8.78 -0.52
N GLY A 54 3.20 8.07 -0.86
CA GLY A 54 4.50 8.66 -1.23
C GLY A 54 5.38 9.15 -0.07
N THR A 55 4.91 9.06 1.18
CA THR A 55 5.68 9.48 2.37
C THR A 55 6.32 8.29 3.05
N LEU A 56 7.63 8.36 3.32
CA LEU A 56 8.31 7.29 4.06
C LEU A 56 7.76 7.19 5.50
N VAL A 57 7.22 6.01 5.83
CA VAL A 57 6.66 5.75 7.16
C VAL A 57 7.43 4.72 7.97
N ALA A 58 8.12 3.78 7.31
CA ALA A 58 8.92 2.76 7.97
C ALA A 58 10.11 2.32 7.10
N ALA A 59 11.18 1.88 7.77
CA ALA A 59 12.37 1.30 7.14
C ALA A 59 12.98 0.25 8.08
N GLY A 60 13.45 -0.87 7.53
CA GLY A 60 14.00 -1.97 8.31
C GLY A 60 14.55 -3.10 7.45
N GLU A 61 15.15 -4.11 8.08
CA GLU A 61 15.71 -5.29 7.40
C GLU A 61 14.68 -6.39 7.15
N HIS A 62 13.55 -6.34 7.87
CA HIS A 62 12.49 -7.34 7.81
C HIS A 62 11.23 -6.75 7.20
N ALA A 63 10.83 -7.26 6.02
CA ALA A 63 9.67 -6.78 5.29
C ALA A 63 8.38 -6.85 6.12
N ASP A 64 8.17 -7.94 6.87
CA ASP A 64 6.97 -8.14 7.68
C ASP A 64 6.78 -7.05 8.75
N GLU A 65 7.88 -6.57 9.35
CA GLU A 65 7.83 -5.52 10.36
C GLU A 65 7.53 -4.15 9.74
N VAL A 66 8.12 -3.89 8.58
CA VAL A 66 7.92 -2.67 7.81
C VAL A 66 6.46 -2.57 7.33
N ILE A 67 5.90 -3.68 6.84
CA ILE A 67 4.51 -3.77 6.39
C ILE A 67 3.56 -3.56 7.56
N ARG A 68 3.76 -4.27 8.67
CA ARG A 68 2.94 -4.09 9.88
C ARG A 68 2.95 -2.63 10.36
N THR A 69 4.11 -1.99 10.35
CA THR A 69 4.22 -0.56 10.72
C THR A 69 3.45 0.34 9.75
N ALA A 70 3.49 0.04 8.44
CA ALA A 70 2.73 0.78 7.44
C ALA A 70 1.21 0.63 7.67
N MET A 71 0.73 -0.59 7.90
CA MET A 71 -0.69 -0.87 8.17
C MET A 71 -1.20 -0.16 9.42
N GLN A 72 -0.41 -0.11 10.49
CA GLN A 72 -0.76 0.65 11.70
C GLN A 72 -0.95 2.15 11.42
N ARG A 73 -0.22 2.73 10.45
CA ARG A 73 -0.39 4.14 10.06
C ARG A 73 -1.54 4.40 9.10
N ILE A 74 -2.03 3.35 8.43
CA ILE A 74 -3.18 3.42 7.54
C ILE A 74 -4.50 3.58 8.32
N HIS A 75 -4.56 3.13 9.59
CA HIS A 75 -5.79 3.04 10.38
C HIS A 75 -6.78 2.06 9.76
N MET A 76 -6.34 0.79 9.65
CA MET A 76 -7.08 -0.29 8.98
C MET A 76 -8.53 -0.43 9.44
N GLU A 77 -8.87 -0.05 10.67
CA GLU A 77 -10.24 -0.07 11.21
C GLU A 77 -11.25 0.80 10.45
N GLN A 78 -10.79 1.72 9.60
CA GLN A 78 -11.65 2.59 8.78
C GLN A 78 -11.90 2.03 7.37
N HIS A 79 -11.33 0.87 7.07
CA HIS A 79 -11.26 0.26 5.74
C HIS A 79 -11.71 -1.20 5.80
N GLU A 80 -12.23 -1.73 4.70
CA GLU A 80 -12.79 -3.08 4.63
C GLU A 80 -12.01 -3.97 3.66
N LEU A 81 -11.43 -3.38 2.60
CA LEU A 81 -10.74 -4.13 1.55
C LEU A 81 -9.26 -3.78 1.48
N VAL A 82 -8.43 -4.82 1.35
CA VAL A 82 -7.00 -4.71 1.11
C VAL A 82 -6.65 -5.45 -0.18
N THR A 83 -6.26 -4.70 -1.20
CA THR A 83 -5.76 -5.27 -2.46
C THR A 83 -4.24 -5.23 -2.48
N ILE A 84 -3.61 -6.40 -2.63
CA ILE A 84 -2.16 -6.56 -2.73
C ILE A 84 -1.77 -6.80 -4.19
N TYR A 85 -1.06 -5.84 -4.77
CA TYR A 85 -0.42 -5.97 -6.05
C TYR A 85 1.03 -6.40 -5.86
N TYR A 86 1.41 -7.57 -6.38
CA TYR A 86 2.79 -8.04 -6.32
C TYR A 86 3.51 -7.89 -7.67
N GLY A 87 4.79 -7.51 -7.61
CA GLY A 87 5.64 -7.28 -8.78
C GLY A 87 6.11 -8.57 -9.47
N THR A 88 6.76 -8.45 -10.63
CA THR A 88 7.27 -9.60 -11.41
C THR A 88 8.37 -10.39 -10.71
N HIS A 89 9.02 -9.78 -9.72
CA HIS A 89 10.10 -10.39 -8.93
C HIS A 89 9.59 -11.15 -7.70
N ILE A 90 8.29 -11.09 -7.41
CA ILE A 90 7.65 -11.77 -6.28
C ILE A 90 6.88 -12.99 -6.78
N SER A 91 7.14 -14.14 -6.16
CA SER A 91 6.35 -15.34 -6.43
C SER A 91 4.96 -15.25 -5.80
N TYR A 92 3.97 -15.91 -6.41
CA TYR A 92 2.62 -15.99 -5.84
C TYR A 92 2.63 -16.53 -4.40
N ALA A 93 3.51 -17.49 -4.08
CA ALA A 93 3.66 -18.03 -2.73
C ALA A 93 4.12 -16.98 -1.70
N GLN A 94 5.00 -16.04 -2.10
CA GLN A 94 5.41 -14.94 -1.23
C GLN A 94 4.28 -13.93 -1.03
N ALA A 95 3.51 -13.63 -2.08
CA ALA A 95 2.33 -12.78 -1.98
C ALA A 95 1.25 -13.41 -1.10
N GLU A 96 1.03 -14.71 -1.21
CA GLU A 96 0.09 -15.47 -0.39
C GLU A 96 0.52 -15.52 1.09
N ALA A 97 1.83 -15.70 1.36
CA ALA A 97 2.36 -15.62 2.72
C ALA A 97 2.13 -14.24 3.35
N LEU A 98 2.30 -13.17 2.56
CA LEU A 98 2.02 -11.81 3.01
C LEU A 98 0.51 -11.62 3.27
N ALA A 99 -0.36 -12.04 2.36
CA ALA A 99 -1.80 -11.98 2.55
C ALA A 99 -2.25 -12.75 3.79
N ALA A 100 -1.72 -13.96 4.02
CA ALA A 100 -2.01 -14.74 5.21
C ALA A 100 -1.58 -14.03 6.50
N THR A 101 -0.44 -13.35 6.48
CA THR A 101 0.06 -12.55 7.61
C THR A 101 -0.87 -11.39 7.91
N ILE A 102 -1.34 -10.70 6.86
CA ILE A 102 -2.28 -9.60 6.97
C ILE A 102 -3.64 -10.10 7.48
N GLN A 103 -4.16 -11.19 6.93
CA GLN A 103 -5.44 -11.79 7.35
C GLN A 103 -5.41 -12.21 8.82
N ALA A 104 -4.28 -12.76 9.29
CA ALA A 104 -4.13 -13.16 10.69
C ALA A 104 -4.15 -11.95 11.65
N ALA A 105 -3.59 -10.81 11.22
CA ALA A 105 -3.61 -9.57 12.00
C ALA A 105 -4.96 -8.83 11.92
N TYR A 106 -5.63 -8.95 10.78
CA TYR A 106 -6.86 -8.24 10.41
C TYR A 106 -7.89 -9.22 9.83
N PRO A 107 -8.53 -10.06 10.68
CA PRO A 107 -9.39 -11.15 10.23
C PRO A 107 -10.72 -10.70 9.64
N GLU A 108 -11.15 -9.46 9.89
CA GLU A 108 -12.41 -8.92 9.38
C GLU A 108 -12.26 -8.25 8.02
N HIS A 109 -11.03 -8.07 7.54
CA HIS A 109 -10.74 -7.45 6.26
C HIS A 109 -10.81 -8.45 5.11
N GLU A 110 -11.36 -8.02 3.97
CA GLU A 110 -11.31 -8.76 2.73
C GLU A 110 -9.95 -8.54 2.06
N LEU A 111 -9.31 -9.62 1.60
CA LEU A 111 -8.01 -9.59 0.95
C LEU A 111 -8.09 -10.05 -0.49
N GLU A 112 -7.62 -9.19 -1.41
CA GLU A 112 -7.45 -9.54 -2.81
C GLU A 112 -5.97 -9.59 -3.18
N LEU A 113 -5.55 -10.67 -3.84
CA LEU A 113 -4.22 -10.79 -4.44
C LEU A 113 -4.32 -10.55 -5.94
N ARG A 114 -3.54 -9.61 -6.46
CA ARG A 114 -3.47 -9.31 -7.89
C ARG A 114 -2.03 -9.29 -8.38
N ALA A 115 -1.78 -9.92 -9.53
CA ALA A 115 -0.50 -9.78 -10.21
C ALA A 115 -0.40 -8.35 -10.77
N GLY A 116 0.41 -7.50 -10.15
CA GLY A 116 0.58 -6.11 -10.55
C GLY A 116 1.49 -5.96 -11.77
N GLY A 117 2.42 -6.91 -11.98
CA GLY A 117 3.34 -6.90 -13.11
C GLY A 117 4.34 -5.73 -13.11
N GLN A 118 4.44 -5.01 -12.00
CA GLN A 118 5.29 -3.85 -11.87
C GLN A 118 6.77 -4.27 -11.71
N PRO A 119 7.71 -3.68 -12.47
CA PRO A 119 9.11 -4.09 -12.47
C PRO A 119 9.92 -3.53 -11.30
N VAL A 120 9.44 -2.50 -10.60
CA VAL A 120 10.23 -1.75 -9.59
C VAL A 120 9.71 -1.94 -8.15
N TYR A 121 8.42 -2.23 -7.97
CA TYR A 121 7.81 -2.36 -6.65
C TYR A 121 7.63 -3.82 -6.27
N ASP A 122 8.04 -4.16 -5.05
CA ASP A 122 7.89 -5.51 -4.52
C ASP A 122 6.40 -5.75 -4.21
N PHE A 123 5.77 -4.81 -3.49
CA PHE A 123 4.32 -4.82 -3.24
C PHE A 123 3.71 -3.42 -3.27
N ILE A 124 2.50 -3.31 -3.80
CA ILE A 124 1.62 -2.15 -3.58
C ILE A 124 0.35 -2.64 -2.89
N LEU A 125 0.02 -2.03 -1.77
CA LEU A 125 -1.16 -2.26 -0.97
C LEU A 125 -2.12 -1.09 -1.21
N ALA A 126 -3.29 -1.37 -1.78
CA ALA A 126 -4.39 -0.43 -1.82
C ALA A 126 -5.39 -0.81 -0.73
N VAL A 127 -5.64 0.11 0.20
CA VAL A 127 -6.54 -0.10 1.34
C VAL A 127 -7.71 0.88 1.19
N GLU A 128 -8.94 0.34 1.11
CA GLU A 128 -10.18 1.13 0.93
C GLU A 128 -11.27 0.80 1.95
#